data_AF-A0A5J4FAA2-F1
#
_entry.id   AF-A0A5J4FAA2-F1
#
_cell.length_a   1.000
_cell.length_b   1.000
_cell.length_c   1.000
_cell.angle_alpha   90.00
_cell.angle_beta   90.00
_cell.angle_gamma   90.00
#
_symmetry.space_group_name_H-M   'P 1'
#
loop_
_entity.id
_entity.type
_entity.pdbx_description
1 polymer ?
#
loop_
_entity_poly.entity_id
_entity_poly.type
_entity_poly.pdbx_seq_one_letter_code
_entity_poly.pdbx_strand_id
1 'polypeptide(L)'
;MVAPACETLFLNRQIPVHQVSQRVRKGLDGKTLEIDVLVTNENHVLVVEVKSSLSVDDVKELIKNLTEFRQFFPEYNHKQLYGAVAGIEIEEGADKYAYRQGLFVLAQRGENVAILNDTDFQPKTW
;
A
#
# COMPACT_ATOMS: atom_id res chain seq x y z
N MET A 1 -8.23 -7.90 -8.81
CA MET A 1 -8.82 -6.61 -9.22
C MET A 1 -8.24 -5.39 -8.47
N VAL A 2 -7.49 -5.57 -7.36
CA VAL A 2 -6.87 -4.45 -6.63
C VAL A 2 -5.89 -3.64 -7.48
N ALA A 3 -4.91 -4.27 -8.13
CA ALA A 3 -3.90 -3.54 -8.89
C ALA A 3 -4.46 -2.63 -10.00
N PRO A 4 -5.40 -3.10 -10.87
CA PRO A 4 -6.06 -2.20 -11.83
C PRO A 4 -6.78 -1.01 -11.18
N ALA A 5 -7.38 -1.19 -10.00
CA ALA A 5 -8.09 -0.11 -9.32
C ALA A 5 -7.15 0.95 -8.73
N CYS A 6 -5.91 0.58 -8.38
CA CYS A 6 -4.92 1.50 -7.79
C CYS A 6 -4.70 2.75 -8.66
N GLU A 7 -4.69 2.62 -9.99
CA GLU A 7 -4.49 3.76 -10.90
C GLU A 7 -5.53 4.86 -10.68
N THR A 8 -6.81 4.49 -10.72
CA THR A 8 -7.90 5.45 -10.53
C THR A 8 -8.01 5.93 -9.08
N LEU A 9 -7.82 5.02 -8.12
CA LEU A 9 -7.97 5.35 -6.69
C LEU A 9 -6.94 6.36 -6.21
N PHE A 10 -5.67 6.20 -6.60
CA PHE A 10 -4.61 7.12 -6.19
C PHE A 10 -4.59 8.40 -7.00
N LEU A 11 -5.00 8.35 -8.28
CA LEU A 11 -5.23 9.57 -9.07
C LEU A 11 -6.29 10.47 -8.40
N ASN A 12 -7.38 9.90 -7.90
CA ASN A 12 -8.42 10.64 -7.16
C ASN A 12 -7.92 11.21 -5.82
N ARG A 13 -6.82 10.67 -5.29
CA ARG A 13 -6.09 11.21 -4.13
C ARG A 13 -4.99 12.20 -4.50
N GLN A 14 -4.98 12.68 -5.75
CA GLN A 14 -3.98 13.61 -6.29
C GLN A 14 -2.55 13.03 -6.27
N ILE A 15 -2.43 11.70 -6.30
CA ILE A 15 -1.16 10.99 -6.47
C ILE A 15 -1.16 10.45 -7.91
N PRO A 16 -0.41 11.10 -8.84
CA PRO A 16 -0.33 10.62 -10.22
C PRO A 16 0.16 9.17 -10.28
N VAL A 17 -0.28 8.40 -11.26
CA VAL A 17 0.17 7.01 -11.42
C VAL A 17 0.78 6.88 -12.81
N HIS A 18 2.06 6.50 -12.90
CA HIS A 18 2.72 6.24 -14.18
C HIS A 18 2.87 4.73 -14.43
N GLN A 19 3.05 3.96 -13.36
CA GLN A 19 3.24 2.52 -13.45
C GLN A 19 2.59 1.81 -12.26
N VAL A 20 1.94 0.69 -12.57
CA VAL A 20 1.46 -0.28 -11.58
C VAL A 20 2.14 -1.60 -11.88
N SER A 21 2.81 -2.20 -10.89
CA SER A 21 3.49 -3.49 -10.99
C SER A 21 2.94 -4.44 -9.95
N GLN A 22 2.83 -5.73 -10.28
CA GLN A 22 2.28 -6.75 -9.38
C GLN A 22 3.33 -7.79 -9.02
N ARG A 23 3.23 -8.35 -7.82
CA ARG A 23 4.12 -9.42 -7.31
C ARG A 23 5.58 -9.05 -7.45
N VAL A 24 5.92 -7.83 -7.05
CA VAL A 24 7.29 -7.33 -7.12
C VAL A 24 8.08 -8.00 -6.01
N ARG A 25 9.20 -8.61 -6.37
CA ARG A 25 10.09 -9.29 -5.43
C ARG A 25 11.50 -8.76 -5.56
N LYS A 26 12.14 -8.42 -4.44
CA LYS A 26 13.54 -7.99 -4.40
C LYS A 26 14.30 -8.76 -3.32
N GLY A 27 15.46 -9.29 -3.70
CA GLY A 27 16.38 -9.95 -2.76
C GLY A 27 17.50 -8.99 -2.34
N LEU A 28 17.88 -9.04 -1.06
CA LEU A 28 19.01 -8.30 -0.50
C LEU A 28 19.59 -9.09 0.68
N ASP A 29 20.89 -9.39 0.65
CA ASP A 29 21.63 -10.06 1.75
C ASP A 29 20.91 -11.29 2.34
N GLY A 30 20.40 -12.16 1.46
CA GLY A 30 19.68 -13.38 1.86
C GLY A 30 18.25 -13.17 2.34
N LYS A 31 17.78 -11.92 2.44
CA LYS A 31 16.38 -11.56 2.68
C LYS A 31 15.64 -11.36 1.36
N THR A 32 14.32 -11.50 1.41
CA THR A 32 13.41 -11.18 0.31
C THR A 32 12.34 -10.25 0.83
N LEU A 33 12.10 -9.15 0.10
CA LEU A 33 10.91 -8.33 0.25
C LEU A 33 9.97 -8.61 -0.94
N GLU A 34 8.73 -8.98 -0.63
CA GLU A 34 7.66 -9.18 -1.59
C GLU A 34 6.60 -8.09 -1.42
N ILE A 35 6.08 -7.61 -2.54
CA ILE A 35 5.10 -6.53 -2.62
C ILE A 35 4.02 -6.94 -3.62
N ASP A 36 2.78 -7.04 -3.16
CA ASP A 36 1.66 -7.45 -4.01
C ASP A 36 1.41 -6.46 -5.14
N VAL A 37 1.37 -5.16 -4.82
CA VAL A 37 1.26 -4.08 -5.81
C VAL A 37 2.19 -2.94 -5.47
N LEU A 38 3.00 -2.53 -6.45
CA LEU A 38 3.84 -1.35 -6.38
C LEU A 38 3.34 -0.33 -7.40
N VAL A 39 2.95 0.85 -6.90
CA VAL A 39 2.52 1.99 -7.70
C VAL A 39 3.63 3.02 -7.68
N THR A 40 4.04 3.52 -8.85
CA THR A 40 5.12 4.52 -8.93
C THR A 40 4.79 5.66 -9.89
N ASN A 41 5.32 6.84 -9.56
CA ASN A 41 5.48 7.97 -10.47
C ASN A 41 6.85 8.62 -10.24
N GLU A 42 7.07 9.82 -10.77
CA GLU A 42 8.34 10.56 -10.60
C GLU A 42 8.67 10.91 -9.14
N ASN A 43 7.66 11.22 -8.32
CA ASN A 43 7.80 11.75 -6.96
C ASN A 43 7.33 10.80 -5.85
N HIS A 44 6.60 9.74 -6.20
CA HIS A 44 5.85 8.91 -5.28
C HIS A 44 6.05 7.42 -5.56
N VAL A 45 6.08 6.65 -4.49
CA VAL A 45 5.99 5.19 -4.49
C VAL A 45 4.96 4.79 -3.47
N LEU A 46 4.08 3.87 -3.84
CA LEU A 46 3.05 3.36 -2.96
C LEU A 46 3.04 1.84 -3.00
N VAL A 47 3.21 1.24 -1.82
CA VAL A 47 3.25 -0.21 -1.59
C VAL A 47 1.86 -0.63 -1.12
N VAL A 48 1.24 -1.57 -1.82
CA VAL A 48 -0.05 -2.15 -1.43
C VAL A 48 0.14 -3.61 -1.07
N GLU A 49 -0.29 -3.99 0.12
CA GLU A 49 -0.44 -5.39 0.55
C GLU A 49 -1.91 -5.81 0.40
N VAL A 50 -2.16 -7.01 -0.13
CA VAL A 50 -3.51 -7.50 -0.42
C VAL A 50 -3.79 -8.78 0.37
N LYS A 51 -4.83 -8.77 1.20
CA LYS A 51 -5.27 -9.91 2.00
C LYS A 51 -6.71 -10.31 1.71
N SER A 52 -7.02 -11.59 1.85
CA SER A 52 -8.41 -12.07 1.85
C SER A 52 -9.12 -11.67 3.14
N SER A 53 -8.50 -11.91 4.30
CA SER A 53 -8.91 -11.37 5.61
C SER A 53 -7.78 -10.45 6.09
N LEU A 54 -8.05 -9.15 6.18
CA LEU A 54 -7.07 -8.17 6.66
C LEU A 54 -7.13 -8.09 8.19
N SER A 55 -6.05 -8.52 8.85
CA SER A 55 -5.88 -8.45 10.29
C SER A 55 -5.00 -7.27 10.73
N VAL A 56 -4.95 -6.99 12.03
CA VAL A 56 -4.03 -6.00 12.62
C VAL A 56 -2.56 -6.43 12.45
N ASP A 57 -2.28 -7.74 12.46
CA ASP A 57 -0.91 -8.24 12.32
C ASP A 57 -0.38 -8.08 10.89
N ASP A 58 -1.24 -8.24 9.88
CA ASP A 58 -0.89 -7.92 8.49
C ASP A 58 -0.51 -6.44 8.34
N VAL A 59 -1.23 -5.55 9.01
CA VAL A 59 -0.91 -4.11 9.02
C VAL A 59 0.47 -3.86 9.65
N LYS A 60 0.79 -4.54 10.76
CA LYS A 60 2.12 -4.43 11.40
C LYS A 60 3.23 -4.98 10.50
N GLU A 61 2.96 -6.05 9.77
CA GLU A 61 3.91 -6.63 8.81
C GLU A 61 4.21 -5.65 7.68
N LEU A 62 3.19 -5.04 7.07
CA LEU A 62 3.38 -4.01 6.04
C LEU A 62 4.20 -2.83 6.59
N ILE A 63 3.95 -2.38 7.81
CA ILE A 63 4.72 -1.31 8.46
C ILE A 63 6.21 -1.66 8.57
N LYS A 64 6.53 -2.90 8.94
CA LYS A 64 7.90 -3.39 8.97
C LYS A 64 8.52 -3.37 7.55
N ASN A 65 7.77 -3.87 6.57
CA ASN A 65 8.20 -3.88 5.16
C ASN A 65 8.47 -2.48 4.62
N LEU A 66 7.61 -1.50 4.94
CA LEU A 66 7.79 -0.09 4.58
C LEU A 66 9.05 0.52 5.23
N THR A 67 9.33 0.16 6.48
CA THR A 67 10.52 0.63 7.20
C THR A 67 11.82 0.11 6.56
N GLU A 68 11.81 -1.12 6.04
CA GLU A 68 12.97 -1.72 5.38
C GLU A 68 13.02 -1.43 3.87
N PHE A 69 11.93 -0.94 3.26
CA PHE A 69 11.75 -0.81 1.81
C PHE A 69 12.92 -0.14 1.10
N ARG A 70 13.41 0.98 1.65
CA ARG A 70 14.49 1.79 1.04
C ARG A 70 15.84 1.08 0.99
N GLN A 71 16.04 0.06 1.82
CA GLN A 71 17.22 -0.80 1.74
C GLN A 71 17.15 -1.69 0.50
N PHE A 72 15.96 -2.23 0.20
CA PHE A 72 15.72 -3.08 -0.96
C PHE A 72 15.61 -2.28 -2.28
N PHE A 73 15.06 -1.07 -2.22
CA PHE A 73 14.81 -0.22 -3.39
C PHE A 73 15.45 1.17 -3.25
N PRO A 74 16.79 1.26 -3.19
CA PRO A 74 17.48 2.55 -3.07
C PRO A 74 17.19 3.51 -4.23
N GLU A 75 16.81 2.98 -5.39
CA GLU A 75 16.35 3.76 -6.55
C GLU A 75 15.17 4.70 -6.25
N TYR A 76 14.44 4.47 -5.15
CA TYR A 76 13.28 5.27 -4.75
C TYR A 76 13.54 6.18 -3.55
N ASN A 77 14.78 6.35 -3.10
CA ASN A 77 15.11 7.15 -1.91
C ASN A 77 14.69 8.62 -1.97
N HIS A 78 14.60 9.18 -3.17
CA HIS A 78 14.17 10.57 -3.39
C HIS A 78 12.64 10.73 -3.47
N LYS A 79 11.88 9.62 -3.46
CA LYS A 79 10.42 9.62 -3.61
C LYS A 79 9.73 9.51 -2.26
N GLN A 80 8.54 10.11 -2.18
CA GLN A 80 7.62 9.92 -1.05
C GLN A 80 7.09 8.49 -1.07
N LEU A 81 7.34 7.74 0.00
CA LEU A 81 6.90 6.35 0.15
C LEU A 81 5.64 6.30 0.99
N TYR A 82 4.56 5.76 0.44
CA TYR A 82 3.30 5.52 1.12
C TYR A 82 2.98 4.04 1.19
N GLY A 83 2.11 3.68 2.14
CA GLY A 83 1.60 2.32 2.29
C GLY A 83 0.08 2.25 2.17
N ALA A 84 -0.40 1.12 1.67
CA ALA A 84 -1.81 0.79 1.60
C ALA A 84 -2.03 -0.70 1.94
N VAL A 85 -3.14 -0.99 2.60
CA VAL A 85 -3.64 -2.36 2.78
C VAL A 85 -4.93 -2.53 2.02
N ALA A 86 -5.14 -3.70 1.42
CA ALA A 86 -6.38 -4.07 0.76
C ALA A 86 -6.94 -5.36 1.35
N GLY A 87 -8.23 -5.35 1.73
CA GLY A 87 -8.94 -6.52 2.27
C GLY A 87 -10.20 -6.86 1.48
N ILE A 88 -10.50 -8.16 1.32
CA ILE A 88 -11.85 -8.61 0.93
C ILE A 88 -12.74 -8.55 2.18
N GLU A 89 -12.31 -9.21 3.24
CA GLU A 89 -12.81 -9.08 4.60
C GLU A 89 -11.81 -8.25 5.42
N ILE A 90 -12.33 -7.45 6.34
CA ILE A 90 -11.52 -6.64 7.25
C ILE A 90 -11.91 -7.03 8.67
N GLU A 91 -10.96 -7.56 9.41
CA GLU A 91 -11.16 -7.94 10.80
C GLU A 91 -11.39 -6.70 11.67
N GLU A 92 -12.07 -6.90 12.80
CA GLU A 92 -12.45 -5.81 13.67
C GLU A 92 -11.24 -4.97 14.11
N GLY A 93 -11.24 -3.69 13.72
CA GLY A 93 -10.22 -2.72 14.12
C GLY A 93 -8.97 -2.69 13.24
N ALA A 94 -8.82 -3.59 12.26
CA ALA A 94 -7.67 -3.58 11.34
C ALA A 94 -7.65 -2.31 10.47
N ASP A 95 -8.81 -1.88 9.95
CA ASP A 95 -8.99 -0.62 9.22
C ASP A 95 -8.62 0.60 10.06
N LYS A 96 -9.14 0.69 11.28
CA LYS A 96 -8.90 1.80 12.21
C LYS A 96 -7.44 1.86 12.61
N TYR A 97 -6.81 0.70 12.79
CA TYR A 97 -5.38 0.62 13.09
C TYR A 97 -4.55 1.09 11.89
N ALA A 98 -4.81 0.58 10.69
CA ALA A 98 -4.14 1.01 9.46
C ALA A 98 -4.28 2.52 9.21
N TYR A 99 -5.50 3.06 9.36
CA TYR A 99 -5.77 4.49 9.27
C TYR A 99 -4.89 5.28 10.25
N ARG A 100 -4.84 4.88 11.52
CA ARG A 100 -4.04 5.57 12.55
C ARG A 100 -2.52 5.49 12.31
N GLN A 101 -2.06 4.46 11.60
CA GLN A 101 -0.66 4.32 11.20
C GLN A 101 -0.33 5.10 9.91
N GLY A 102 -1.30 5.83 9.35
CA GLY A 102 -1.13 6.63 8.14
C GLY A 102 -1.10 5.80 6.85
N LEU A 103 -1.77 4.65 6.84
CA LEU A 103 -1.91 3.80 5.66
C LEU A 103 -3.26 4.02 4.97
N PHE A 104 -3.25 3.96 3.64
CA PHE A 104 -4.51 3.85 2.91
C PHE A 104 -5.15 2.49 3.17
N VAL A 105 -6.48 2.46 3.27
CA VAL A 105 -7.26 1.25 3.47
C VAL A 105 -8.17 1.08 2.26
N LEU A 106 -7.96 -0.01 1.53
CA LEU A 106 -8.73 -0.41 0.37
C LEU A 106 -9.64 -1.56 0.78
N ALA A 107 -10.91 -1.48 0.39
CA ALA A 107 -11.86 -2.57 0.62
C ALA A 107 -12.54 -2.97 -0.68
N GLN A 108 -12.75 -4.27 -0.85
CA GLN A 108 -13.62 -4.75 -1.90
C GLN A 108 -15.08 -4.42 -1.55
N ARG A 109 -15.78 -3.79 -2.49
CA ARG A 109 -17.21 -3.45 -2.43
C ARG A 109 -17.89 -4.09 -3.63
N GLY A 110 -18.34 -5.33 -3.46
CA GLY A 110 -18.87 -6.14 -4.56
C GLY A 110 -17.82 -6.35 -5.66
N GLU A 111 -18.10 -5.86 -6.86
CA GLU A 111 -17.19 -5.93 -8.02
C GLU A 111 -16.25 -4.72 -8.14
N ASN A 112 -16.19 -3.84 -7.15
CA ASN A 112 -15.29 -2.67 -7.16
C ASN A 112 -14.36 -2.63 -5.95
N VAL A 113 -13.32 -1.81 -6.03
CA VAL A 113 -12.43 -1.50 -4.89
C VAL A 113 -12.58 -0.02 -4.56
N ALA A 114 -12.66 0.31 -3.28
CA ALA A 114 -12.78 1.69 -2.81
C ALA A 114 -11.78 1.98 -1.68
N ILE A 115 -11.34 3.24 -1.58
CA ILE A 115 -10.61 3.73 -0.40
C ILE A 115 -11.62 4.01 0.71
N LEU A 116 -11.37 3.45 1.90
CA LEU A 116 -12.20 3.65 3.10
C LEU A 116 -11.79 4.88 3.91
N ASN A 117 -10.55 5.38 3.76
CA ASN A 117 -10.13 6.59 4.44
C ASN A 117 -11.05 7.76 4.04
N ASP A 118 -11.35 8.66 4.98
CA ASP A 118 -12.04 9.90 4.70
C ASP A 118 -11.19 10.87 3.86
N THR A 119 -11.74 12.05 3.56
CA THR A 119 -11.08 13.12 2.80
C THR A 119 -10.01 13.87 3.58
N ASP A 120 -10.07 13.84 4.91
CA ASP A 120 -9.15 14.56 5.79
C ASP A 120 -7.89 13.75 6.10
N PHE A 121 -7.94 12.44 5.85
CA PHE A 121 -6.84 11.50 6.01
C PHE A 121 -5.56 11.98 5.32
N GLN A 122 -4.48 12.03 6.10
CA GLN A 122 -3.14 12.33 5.64
C GLN A 122 -2.28 11.05 5.69
N PRO A 123 -1.78 10.56 4.54
CA PRO A 123 -0.90 9.38 4.55
C PRO A 123 0.44 9.72 5.21
N LYS A 124 0.99 8.76 5.94
CA LYS A 124 2.35 8.87 6.48
C LYS A 124 3.35 8.57 5.37
N THR A 125 4.37 9.42 5.24
CA THR A 125 5.57 9.10 4.46
C THR A 125 6.53 8.25 5.29
N TRP A 126 7.01 7.15 4.70
CA TRP A 126 7.96 6.20 5.31
C TRP A 126 9.41 6.38 4.83
#